data_AF-M1ZUS4-F1
#
_entry.id   AF-M1ZUS4-F1
#
_cell.length_a   1.000
_cell.length_b   1.000
_cell.length_c   1.000
_cell.angle_alpha   90.00
_cell.angle_beta   90.00
_cell.angle_gamma   90.00
#
_symmetry.space_group_name_H-M   'P 1'
#
loop_
_entity.id
_entity.type
_entity.pdbx_description
1 polymer ?
#
loop_
_entity_poly.entity_id
_entity_poly.type
_entity_poly.pdbx_seq_one_letter_code
_entity_poly.pdbx_strand_id
1 'polypeptide(L)'
;MGITSASTYFQKKTKYSAKEVYDTNVTYLFIVFSIISLIIIILKSTGFFLADYSWSLIIAGLSIVLCTFFNTAFINFYVADERIPEANKCNLIMNFLKSILIFILWIFGNLNVFTFVLCQFVPVIVSILIFHKNLGITYNIGFNKQLLKSEFKFGIVIYLATLFIYLNYRMDQIFIKNMLGEQQLGIYSIAVSLAELLFLIPGSVGTAILGRLY
;
A
#
# COMPACT_ATOMS: atom_id res chain seq x y z
N MET A 1 8.66 0.80 -4.54
CA MET A 1 10.04 0.93 -5.07
C MET A 1 11.09 0.59 -4.01
N GLY A 2 11.10 1.16 -2.80
CA GLY A 2 12.15 0.81 -1.81
C GLY A 2 12.00 -0.51 -1.04
N ILE A 3 10.79 -0.83 -0.59
CA ILE A 3 10.55 -2.06 0.19
C ILE A 3 10.58 -3.30 -0.73
N THR A 4 10.11 -3.15 -1.97
CA THR A 4 10.25 -4.14 -3.05
C THR A 4 11.70 -4.56 -3.30
N SER A 5 12.66 -3.64 -3.18
CA SER A 5 14.08 -3.95 -3.34
C SER A 5 14.66 -4.65 -2.12
N ALA A 6 14.16 -4.33 -0.92
CA ALA A 6 14.62 -4.90 0.34
C ALA A 6 14.21 -6.38 0.45
N SER A 7 12.94 -6.71 0.21
CA SER A 7 12.46 -8.10 0.26
C SER A 7 13.18 -8.99 -0.76
N THR A 8 13.34 -8.53 -2.01
CA THR A 8 14.08 -9.27 -3.05
C THR A 8 15.56 -9.44 -2.69
N TYR A 9 16.21 -8.38 -2.18
CA TYR A 9 17.61 -8.46 -1.76
C TYR A 9 17.81 -9.42 -0.59
N PHE A 10 17.00 -9.34 0.45
CA PHE A 10 17.13 -10.21 1.63
C PHE A 10 16.72 -11.65 1.33
N GLN A 11 15.73 -11.89 0.46
CA GLN A 11 15.33 -13.24 0.08
C GLN A 11 16.35 -13.96 -0.83
N LYS A 12 17.04 -13.23 -1.74
CA LYS A 12 17.96 -13.85 -2.71
C LYS A 12 19.45 -13.74 -2.38
N LYS A 13 19.89 -12.66 -1.73
CA LYS A 13 21.31 -12.36 -1.50
C LYS A 13 21.78 -12.57 -0.07
N THR A 14 20.93 -13.06 0.83
CA THR A 14 21.31 -13.24 2.24
C THR A 14 21.07 -14.65 2.75
N LYS A 15 21.59 -14.89 3.96
CA LYS A 15 21.55 -16.18 4.67
C LYS A 15 20.19 -16.54 5.29
N TYR A 16 19.19 -15.65 5.19
CA TYR A 16 17.88 -15.84 5.81
C TYR A 16 16.96 -16.64 4.90
N SER A 17 16.17 -17.56 5.48
CA SER A 17 15.20 -18.34 4.71
C SER A 17 13.98 -17.49 4.33
N ALA A 18 13.35 -17.79 3.19
CA ALA A 18 12.14 -17.08 2.74
C ALA A 18 11.01 -17.12 3.79
N LYS A 19 10.88 -18.23 4.53
CA LYS A 19 9.92 -18.37 5.62
C LYS A 19 10.24 -17.45 6.81
N GLU A 20 11.51 -17.36 7.21
CA GLU A 20 11.93 -16.48 8.31
C GLU A 20 11.71 -15.00 7.99
N VAL A 21 11.95 -14.61 6.73
CA VAL A 21 11.65 -13.27 6.22
C VAL A 21 10.14 -13.01 6.21
N TYR A 22 9.35 -13.98 5.77
CA TYR A 22 7.88 -13.90 5.78
C TYR A 22 7.32 -13.73 7.21
N ASP A 23 7.70 -14.61 8.12
CA ASP A 23 7.21 -14.60 9.51
C ASP A 23 7.60 -13.30 10.23
N THR A 24 8.85 -12.84 10.06
CA THR A 24 9.34 -11.58 10.67
C THR A 24 8.60 -10.37 10.11
N ASN A 25 8.41 -10.29 8.79
CA ASN A 25 7.75 -9.15 8.16
C ASN A 25 6.25 -9.10 8.47
N VAL A 26 5.55 -10.24 8.46
CA VAL A 26 4.14 -10.32 8.87
C VAL A 26 3.96 -9.91 10.33
N THR A 27 4.80 -10.43 11.23
CA THR A 27 4.76 -10.07 12.65
C THR A 27 5.03 -8.58 12.86
N TYR A 28 6.02 -8.02 12.15
CA TYR A 28 6.32 -6.59 12.21
C TYR A 28 5.16 -5.72 11.72
N LEU A 29 4.48 -6.11 10.64
CA LEU A 29 3.32 -5.37 10.12
C LEU A 29 2.18 -5.31 11.13
N PHE A 30 1.91 -6.41 11.85
CA PHE A 30 0.95 -6.40 12.94
C PHE A 30 1.34 -5.42 14.05
N ILE A 31 2.61 -5.45 14.49
CA ILE A 31 3.10 -4.53 15.53
C ILE A 31 2.95 -3.07 15.10
N VAL A 32 3.39 -2.75 13.87
CA VAL A 32 3.30 -1.39 13.32
C VAL A 32 1.84 -0.94 13.21
N PHE A 33 0.94 -1.80 12.74
CA PHE A 33 -0.47 -1.50 12.67
C PHE A 33 -1.09 -1.27 14.06
N SER A 34 -0.75 -2.08 15.05
CA SER A 34 -1.20 -1.90 16.43
C SER A 34 -0.74 -0.57 17.01
N ILE A 35 0.49 -0.15 16.73
CA ILE A 35 1.02 1.16 17.17
C ILE A 35 0.27 2.30 16.47
N ILE A 36 0.11 2.24 15.14
CA ILE A 36 -0.59 3.27 14.36
C ILE A 36 -2.05 3.40 14.80
N SER A 37 -2.76 2.27 14.97
CA SER A 37 -4.15 2.28 15.41
C SER A 37 -4.31 2.86 16.82
N LEU A 38 -3.42 2.51 17.76
CA LEU A 38 -3.41 3.06 19.10
C LEU A 38 -3.19 4.58 19.10
N ILE A 39 -2.21 5.07 18.32
CA ILE A 39 -1.95 6.50 18.17
C ILE A 39 -3.17 7.23 17.62
N ILE A 40 -3.82 6.71 16.57
CA ILE A 40 -5.00 7.33 15.97
C ILE A 40 -6.17 7.37 16.96
N ILE A 41 -6.39 6.31 17.73
CA ILE A 41 -7.45 6.25 18.75
C ILE A 41 -7.19 7.29 19.86
N ILE A 42 -5.94 7.43 20.32
CA ILE A 42 -5.56 8.43 21.33
C ILE A 42 -5.74 9.86 20.80
N LEU A 43 -5.25 10.15 19.59
CA LEU A 43 -5.35 11.48 18.98
C LEU A 43 -6.81 11.90 18.73
N LYS A 44 -7.67 10.93 18.42
CA LYS A 44 -9.11 11.16 18.37
C LYS A 44 -9.70 11.43 19.75
N SER A 45 -9.39 10.59 20.73
CA SER A 45 -9.94 10.74 22.08
C SER A 45 -9.55 12.06 22.74
N THR A 46 -8.42 12.64 22.34
CA THR A 46 -7.94 13.96 22.80
C THR A 46 -8.54 15.12 21.99
N GLY A 47 -9.34 14.85 20.95
CA GLY A 47 -9.97 15.87 20.10
C GLY A 47 -9.00 16.57 19.14
N PHE A 48 -7.72 16.16 19.10
CA PHE A 48 -6.70 16.83 18.29
C PHE A 48 -6.77 16.46 16.81
N PHE A 49 -7.18 15.22 16.50
CA PHE A 49 -7.19 14.69 15.13
C PHE A 49 -8.45 13.89 14.85
N LEU A 50 -9.09 14.13 13.68
CA LEU A 50 -10.30 13.43 13.23
C LEU A 50 -11.50 13.50 14.21
N ALA A 51 -11.61 14.58 14.99
CA ALA A 51 -12.69 14.77 15.96
C ALA A 51 -14.08 14.80 15.30
N ASP A 52 -14.17 15.37 14.10
CA ASP A 52 -15.43 15.52 13.34
C ASP A 52 -15.92 14.22 12.70
N TYR A 53 -15.08 13.17 12.65
CA TYR A 53 -15.43 11.91 11.98
C TYR A 53 -16.02 10.90 12.95
N SER A 54 -17.04 10.15 12.48
CA SER A 54 -17.65 9.08 13.25
C SER A 54 -16.64 7.98 13.60
N TRP A 55 -16.86 7.28 14.72
CA TRP A 55 -16.02 6.13 15.11
C TRP A 55 -16.08 4.99 14.08
N SER A 56 -17.23 4.79 13.44
CA SER A 56 -17.41 3.78 12.39
C SER A 56 -16.51 4.03 11.18
N LEU A 57 -16.39 5.29 10.73
CA LEU A 57 -15.52 5.64 9.59
C LEU A 57 -14.04 5.41 9.90
N ILE A 58 -13.62 5.66 11.15
CA ILE A 58 -12.23 5.47 11.55
C ILE A 58 -11.87 3.99 11.67
N ILE A 59 -12.76 3.18 12.25
CA ILE A 59 -12.57 1.73 12.32
C ILE A 59 -12.53 1.14 10.90
N ALA A 60 -13.38 1.62 10.00
CA ALA A 60 -13.35 1.23 8.60
C ALA A 60 -12.02 1.66 7.94
N GLY A 61 -11.57 2.91 8.14
CA GLY A 61 -10.30 3.38 7.62
C GLY A 61 -9.09 2.57 8.11
N LEU A 62 -9.02 2.31 9.42
CA LEU A 62 -7.97 1.46 10.01
C LEU A 62 -8.00 0.04 9.43
N SER A 63 -9.19 -0.53 9.27
CA SER A 63 -9.32 -1.86 8.66
C SER A 63 -8.85 -1.87 7.19
N ILE A 64 -9.06 -0.80 6.42
CA ILE A 64 -8.51 -0.66 5.05
C ILE A 64 -6.98 -0.58 5.10
N VAL A 65 -6.43 0.20 6.03
CA VAL A 65 -4.98 0.33 6.21
C VAL A 65 -4.35 -1.03 6.51
N LEU A 66 -4.96 -1.83 7.40
CA LEU A 66 -4.49 -3.18 7.70
C LEU A 66 -4.47 -4.06 6.43
N CYS A 67 -5.57 -4.08 5.69
CA CYS A 67 -5.68 -4.89 4.49
C CYS A 67 -4.67 -4.46 3.41
N THR A 68 -4.47 -3.16 3.22
CA THR A 68 -3.51 -2.64 2.24
C THR A 68 -2.05 -2.93 2.62
N PHE A 69 -1.70 -2.92 3.91
CA PHE A 69 -0.38 -3.36 4.38
C PHE A 69 -0.09 -4.81 4.00
N PHE A 70 -1.03 -5.72 4.28
CA PHE A 70 -0.88 -7.13 3.94
C PHE A 70 -0.82 -7.38 2.44
N ASN A 71 -1.72 -6.76 1.67
CA ASN A 71 -1.73 -6.87 0.22
C ASN A 71 -0.39 -6.42 -0.37
N THR A 72 0.13 -5.26 0.06
CA THR A 72 1.40 -4.72 -0.41
C THR A 72 2.56 -5.64 -0.04
N ALA A 73 2.60 -6.16 1.18
CA ALA A 73 3.62 -7.10 1.63
C ALA A 73 3.64 -8.37 0.76
N PHE A 74 2.47 -8.95 0.50
CA PHE A 74 2.36 -10.13 -0.35
C PHE A 74 2.76 -9.86 -1.79
N ILE A 75 2.34 -8.76 -2.40
CA ILE A 75 2.81 -8.36 -3.73
C ILE A 75 4.34 -8.26 -3.74
N ASN A 76 4.95 -7.68 -2.71
CA ASN A 76 6.41 -7.59 -2.63
C ASN A 76 7.09 -8.97 -2.55
N PHE A 77 6.48 -9.94 -1.86
CA PHE A 77 6.97 -11.32 -1.85
C PHE A 77 6.87 -11.98 -3.23
N TYR A 78 5.75 -11.77 -3.96
CA TYR A 78 5.61 -12.27 -5.33
C TYR A 78 6.62 -11.65 -6.29
N VAL A 79 6.88 -10.35 -6.15
CA VAL A 79 7.89 -9.65 -6.95
C VAL A 79 9.28 -10.18 -6.61
N ALA A 80 9.56 -10.44 -5.34
CA ALA A 80 10.83 -11.03 -4.89
C ALA A 80 11.05 -12.46 -5.40
N ASP A 81 9.98 -13.23 -5.54
CA ASP A 81 9.97 -14.59 -6.10
C ASP A 81 9.89 -14.63 -7.65
N GLU A 82 10.08 -13.49 -8.34
CA GLU A 82 9.95 -13.35 -9.80
C GLU A 82 8.56 -13.68 -10.39
N ARG A 83 7.55 -13.92 -9.55
CA ARG A 83 6.15 -14.20 -9.95
C ARG A 83 5.36 -12.92 -10.22
N ILE A 84 6.01 -11.94 -10.85
CA ILE A 84 5.43 -10.63 -11.21
C ILE A 84 4.15 -10.77 -12.06
N PRO A 85 4.06 -11.68 -13.06
CA PRO A 85 2.84 -11.83 -13.86
C PRO A 85 1.63 -12.28 -13.03
N GLU A 86 1.84 -13.13 -12.02
CA GLU A 86 0.77 -13.62 -11.15
C GLU A 86 0.22 -12.51 -10.25
N ALA A 87 1.12 -11.72 -9.64
CA ALA A 87 0.76 -10.55 -8.84
C ALA A 87 0.01 -9.51 -9.68
N ASN A 88 0.50 -9.21 -10.88
CA ASN A 88 -0.14 -8.26 -11.79
C ASN A 88 -1.51 -8.73 -12.26
N LYS A 89 -1.66 -10.01 -12.61
CA LYS A 89 -2.95 -10.59 -13.01
C LYS A 89 -3.96 -10.50 -11.87
N CYS A 90 -3.56 -10.84 -10.65
CA CYS A 90 -4.42 -10.73 -9.47
C CYS A 90 -4.83 -9.26 -9.24
N ASN A 91 -3.86 -8.35 -9.21
CA ASN A 91 -4.12 -6.92 -8.98
C ASN A 91 -5.07 -6.33 -10.06
N LEU A 92 -4.86 -6.71 -11.33
CA LEU A 92 -5.73 -6.29 -12.43
C LEU A 92 -7.16 -6.79 -12.21
N ILE A 93 -7.36 -8.10 -11.99
CA ILE A 93 -8.69 -8.68 -11.77
C ILE A 93 -9.39 -8.00 -10.57
N MET A 94 -8.67 -7.75 -9.47
CA MET A 94 -9.24 -7.13 -8.28
C MET A 94 -9.62 -5.66 -8.50
N ASN A 95 -8.81 -4.90 -9.25
CA ASN A 95 -9.15 -3.51 -9.59
C ASN A 95 -10.33 -3.42 -10.56
N PHE A 96 -10.44 -4.34 -11.52
CA PHE A 96 -11.62 -4.43 -12.39
C PHE A 96 -12.87 -4.82 -11.59
N LEU A 97 -12.76 -5.83 -10.71
CA LEU A 97 -13.86 -6.24 -9.84
C LEU A 97 -14.35 -5.07 -8.97
N LYS A 98 -13.43 -4.32 -8.35
CA LYS A 98 -13.74 -3.10 -7.59
C LYS A 98 -14.50 -2.09 -8.44
N SER A 99 -14.01 -1.81 -9.65
CA SER A 99 -14.61 -0.81 -10.55
C SER A 99 -16.02 -1.23 -11.00
N ILE A 100 -16.21 -2.51 -11.31
CA ILE A 100 -17.51 -3.09 -11.67
C ILE A 100 -18.49 -3.00 -10.49
N LEU A 101 -18.07 -3.35 -9.28
CA LEU A 101 -18.93 -3.26 -8.08
C LEU A 101 -19.38 -1.82 -7.81
N ILE A 102 -18.48 -0.85 -7.92
CA ILE A 102 -18.82 0.57 -7.76
C ILE A 102 -19.81 1.00 -8.83
N PHE A 103 -19.59 0.61 -10.08
CA PHE A 103 -20.48 0.95 -11.20
C PHE A 103 -21.88 0.34 -11.03
N ILE A 104 -21.98 -0.92 -10.59
CA ILE A 104 -23.26 -1.58 -10.29
C ILE A 104 -23.99 -0.80 -9.18
N LEU A 105 -23.35 -0.52 -8.05
CA LEU A 105 -23.97 0.22 -6.95
C LEU A 105 -24.46 1.60 -7.38
N TRP A 106 -23.71 2.26 -8.27
CA TRP A 106 -24.10 3.55 -8.83
C TRP A 106 -25.38 3.45 -9.67
N ILE A 107 -25.49 2.46 -10.57
CA ILE A 107 -26.70 2.26 -11.40
C ILE A 107 -27.94 2.01 -10.52
N PHE A 108 -27.80 1.21 -9.46
CA PHE A 108 -28.90 0.90 -8.55
C PHE A 108 -29.19 2.00 -7.51
N GLY A 109 -28.49 3.13 -7.55
CA GLY A 109 -28.68 4.24 -6.61
C GLY A 109 -28.29 3.92 -5.16
N ASN A 110 -27.58 2.81 -4.92
CA ASN A 110 -27.18 2.33 -3.60
C ASN A 110 -25.73 2.73 -3.24
N LEU A 111 -25.12 3.61 -4.04
CA LEU A 111 -23.78 4.11 -3.78
C LEU A 111 -23.83 5.17 -2.67
N ASN A 112 -23.36 4.78 -1.49
CA ASN A 112 -23.13 5.67 -0.37
C ASN A 112 -21.71 5.44 0.17
N VAL A 113 -21.29 6.23 1.16
CA VAL A 113 -19.94 6.15 1.74
C VAL A 113 -19.64 4.74 2.26
N PHE A 114 -20.62 4.09 2.89
CA PHE A 114 -20.46 2.76 3.46
C PHE A 114 -20.32 1.68 2.38
N THR A 115 -21.17 1.69 1.36
CA THR A 115 -21.12 0.71 0.27
C THR A 115 -19.87 0.89 -0.59
N PHE A 116 -19.42 2.13 -0.78
CA PHE A 116 -18.13 2.42 -1.43
C PHE A 116 -16.95 1.83 -0.64
N VAL A 117 -16.94 2.01 0.68
CA VAL A 117 -15.93 1.42 1.56
C VAL A 117 -15.94 -0.11 1.45
N LEU A 118 -17.12 -0.75 1.44
CA LEU A 118 -17.21 -2.20 1.24
C LEU A 118 -16.62 -2.66 -0.09
N CYS A 119 -16.81 -1.90 -1.18
CA CYS A 119 -16.20 -2.19 -2.47
C CYS A 119 -14.67 -2.11 -2.46
N GLN A 120 -14.08 -1.37 -1.53
CA GLN A 120 -12.62 -1.37 -1.32
C GLN A 120 -12.17 -2.62 -0.57
N PHE A 121 -12.95 -3.06 0.43
CA PHE A 121 -12.60 -4.20 1.28
C PHE A 121 -12.61 -5.54 0.56
N VAL A 122 -13.71 -5.85 -0.12
CA VAL A 122 -13.95 -7.19 -0.67
C VAL A 122 -12.82 -7.63 -1.62
N PRO A 123 -12.39 -6.84 -2.62
CA PRO A 123 -11.33 -7.25 -3.53
C PRO A 123 -9.97 -7.38 -2.83
N VAL A 124 -9.68 -6.52 -1.86
CA VAL A 124 -8.41 -6.58 -1.12
C VAL A 124 -8.36 -7.85 -0.25
N ILE A 125 -9.43 -8.20 0.46
CA ILE A 125 -9.47 -9.45 1.26
C ILE A 125 -9.31 -10.67 0.35
N VAL A 126 -10.02 -10.71 -0.78
CA VAL A 126 -9.90 -11.81 -1.76
C VAL A 126 -8.47 -11.93 -2.27
N SER A 127 -7.82 -10.81 -2.60
CA SER A 127 -6.43 -10.82 -3.05
C SER A 127 -5.45 -11.36 -2.01
N ILE A 128 -5.63 -11.00 -0.73
CA ILE A 128 -4.82 -11.47 0.40
C ILE A 128 -4.96 -12.98 0.54
N LEU A 129 -6.20 -13.50 0.47
CA LEU A 129 -6.47 -14.94 0.56
C LEU A 129 -5.85 -15.71 -0.61
N ILE A 130 -5.96 -15.19 -1.84
CA ILE A 130 -5.34 -15.79 -3.03
C ILE A 130 -3.82 -15.83 -2.87
N PHE A 131 -3.20 -14.71 -2.50
CA PHE A 131 -1.75 -14.63 -2.34
C PHE A 131 -1.26 -15.54 -1.22
N HIS A 132 -1.91 -15.54 -0.06
CA HIS A 132 -1.53 -16.41 1.05
C HIS A 132 -1.60 -17.89 0.66
N LYS A 133 -2.69 -18.30 0.01
CA LYS A 133 -2.86 -19.68 -0.46
C LYS A 133 -1.80 -20.09 -1.49
N ASN A 134 -1.50 -19.20 -2.44
CA ASN A 134 -0.61 -19.49 -3.56
C ASN A 134 0.89 -19.34 -3.22
N LEU A 135 1.23 -18.72 -2.08
CA LEU A 135 2.59 -18.69 -1.54
C LEU A 135 2.99 -20.05 -0.94
N GLY A 136 2.04 -20.82 -0.41
CA GLY A 136 2.31 -22.14 0.19
C GLY A 136 3.17 -22.08 1.47
N ILE A 137 3.46 -20.89 2.00
CA ILE A 137 4.21 -20.68 3.23
C ILE A 137 3.24 -20.65 4.41
N THR A 138 3.43 -21.56 5.37
CA THR A 138 2.70 -21.52 6.62
C THR A 138 3.25 -20.42 7.52
N TYR A 139 2.38 -19.51 7.93
CA TYR A 139 2.74 -18.45 8.87
C TYR A 139 3.00 -19.04 10.25
N ASN A 140 4.16 -18.72 10.83
CA ASN A 140 4.45 -18.92 12.24
C ASN A 140 4.81 -17.57 12.87
N ILE A 141 4.49 -17.40 14.16
CA ILE A 141 4.93 -16.20 14.88
C ILE A 141 6.46 -16.29 15.02
N GLY A 142 7.15 -15.42 14.29
CA GLY A 142 8.60 -15.35 14.24
C GLY A 142 9.06 -13.90 14.22
N PHE A 143 10.09 -13.57 15.00
CA PHE A 143 10.61 -12.21 15.07
C PHE A 143 12.14 -12.23 15.13
N ASN A 144 12.78 -11.96 13.98
CA ASN A 144 14.23 -11.79 13.95
C ASN A 144 14.62 -10.31 13.97
N LYS A 145 15.02 -9.82 15.16
CA LYS A 145 15.45 -8.44 15.36
C LYS A 145 16.66 -8.04 14.49
N GLN A 146 17.58 -8.96 14.22
CA GLN A 146 18.78 -8.66 13.43
C GLN A 146 18.44 -8.53 11.94
N LEU A 147 17.57 -9.39 11.43
CA LEU A 147 17.01 -9.28 10.08
C LEU A 147 16.30 -7.93 9.92
N LEU A 148 15.37 -7.62 10.82
CA LEU A 148 14.58 -6.40 10.76
C LEU A 148 15.44 -5.13 10.85
N LYS A 149 16.47 -5.12 11.69
CA LYS A 149 17.44 -4.01 11.76
C LYS A 149 18.18 -3.84 10.43
N SER A 150 18.51 -4.94 9.76
CA SER A 150 19.21 -4.92 8.48
C SER A 150 18.30 -4.44 7.36
N GLU A 151 17.06 -4.92 7.31
CA GLU A 151 16.02 -4.45 6.39
C GLU A 151 15.72 -2.97 6.59
N PHE A 152 15.61 -2.50 7.84
CA PHE A 152 15.35 -1.09 8.13
C PHE A 152 16.53 -0.19 7.73
N LYS A 153 17.77 -0.61 8.01
CA LYS A 153 18.97 0.15 7.62
C LYS A 153 19.08 0.28 6.10
N PHE A 154 18.70 -0.76 5.37
CA PHE A 154 18.65 -0.72 3.91
C PHE A 154 17.48 0.14 3.40
N GLY A 155 16.29 -0.05 3.99
CA GLY A 155 15.06 0.58 3.54
C GLY A 155 14.95 2.07 3.87
N ILE A 156 15.58 2.56 4.94
CA ILE A 156 15.41 3.95 5.40
C ILE A 156 15.87 4.98 4.37
N VAL A 157 16.99 4.74 3.68
CA VAL A 157 17.48 5.63 2.63
C VAL A 157 16.49 5.68 1.47
N ILE A 158 15.95 4.53 1.07
CA ILE A 158 15.00 4.47 -0.05
C ILE A 158 13.64 5.05 0.36
N TYR A 159 13.23 4.87 1.61
CA TYR A 159 12.02 5.47 2.17
C TYR A 159 12.13 7.00 2.16
N LEU A 160 13.24 7.55 2.67
CA LEU A 160 13.49 9.00 2.65
C LEU A 160 13.53 9.55 1.22
N ALA A 161 14.20 8.85 0.29
CA ALA A 161 14.20 9.25 -1.12
C ALA A 161 12.78 9.28 -1.69
N THR A 162 11.97 8.24 -1.42
CA THR A 162 10.58 8.16 -1.88
C THR A 162 9.72 9.27 -1.26
N LEU A 163 9.93 9.58 0.02
CA LEU A 163 9.25 10.66 0.73
C LEU A 163 9.56 12.02 0.09
N PHE A 164 10.83 12.32 -0.18
CA PHE A 164 11.21 13.58 -0.82
C PHE A 164 10.69 13.70 -2.24
N ILE A 165 10.70 12.61 -3.01
CA ILE A 165 10.08 12.57 -4.34
C ILE A 165 8.58 12.86 -4.24
N TYR A 166 7.88 12.22 -3.31
CA TYR A 166 6.44 12.44 -3.10
C TYR A 166 6.14 13.89 -2.70
N LEU A 167 6.91 14.45 -1.77
CA LEU A 167 6.77 15.86 -1.35
C LEU A 167 7.06 16.81 -2.50
N ASN A 168 8.07 16.52 -3.32
CA ASN A 168 8.39 17.31 -4.50
C ASN A 168 7.22 17.36 -5.49
N TYR A 169 6.59 16.22 -5.78
CA TYR A 169 5.40 16.14 -6.64
C TYR A 169 4.11 16.76 -6.07
N ARG A 170 4.11 17.13 -4.78
CA ARG A 170 2.94 17.76 -4.12
C ARG A 170 3.19 19.20 -3.70
N MET A 171 4.43 19.65 -3.75
CA MET A 171 4.82 21.00 -3.31
C MET A 171 4.16 22.08 -4.15
N ASP A 172 4.02 21.84 -5.46
CA ASP A 172 3.28 22.69 -6.39
C ASP A 172 1.80 22.85 -6.01
N GLN A 173 1.13 21.76 -5.62
CA GLN A 173 -0.26 21.77 -5.15
C GLN A 173 -0.40 22.58 -3.85
N ILE A 174 0.56 22.46 -2.94
CA ILE A 174 0.58 23.26 -1.70
C ILE A 174 0.70 24.76 -2.02
N PHE A 175 1.59 25.14 -2.95
CA PHE A 175 1.73 26.54 -3.35
C PHE A 175 0.47 27.08 -4.03
N ILE A 176 -0.12 26.33 -4.96
CA ILE A 176 -1.33 26.77 -5.67
C ILE A 176 -2.50 26.95 -4.70
N LYS A 177 -2.68 26.04 -3.75
CA LYS A 177 -3.68 26.18 -2.70
C LYS A 177 -3.51 27.48 -1.91
N ASN A 178 -2.28 27.76 -1.47
CA ASN A 178 -1.99 28.93 -0.65
C ASN A 178 -2.06 30.25 -1.43
N MET A 179 -1.75 30.24 -2.72
CA MET A 179 -1.71 31.46 -3.56
C MET A 179 -3.03 31.76 -4.25
N LEU A 180 -3.75 30.73 -4.73
CA LEU A 180 -4.89 30.88 -5.62
C LEU A 180 -6.20 30.33 -5.04
N GLY A 181 -6.12 29.49 -4.01
CA GLY A 181 -7.29 28.90 -3.35
C GLY A 181 -7.68 27.51 -3.88
N GLU A 182 -8.72 26.93 -3.27
CA GLU A 182 -9.12 25.53 -3.45
C GLU A 182 -9.67 25.23 -4.86
N GLN A 183 -10.33 26.19 -5.50
CA GLN A 183 -10.92 25.99 -6.82
C GLN A 183 -9.83 25.78 -7.90
N GLN A 184 -8.80 26.61 -7.90
CA GLN A 184 -7.66 26.54 -8.81
C GLN A 184 -6.81 25.31 -8.50
N LEU A 185 -6.63 24.98 -7.22
CA LEU A 185 -6.01 23.71 -6.81
C LEU A 185 -6.76 22.51 -7.42
N GLY A 186 -8.10 22.52 -7.40
CA GLY A 186 -8.90 21.44 -7.98
C GLY A 186 -8.62 21.23 -9.46
N ILE A 187 -8.65 22.32 -10.24
CA ILE A 187 -8.35 22.28 -11.69
C ILE A 187 -6.92 21.79 -11.93
N TYR A 188 -5.95 22.35 -11.20
CA TYR A 188 -4.55 21.99 -11.33
C TYR A 188 -4.28 20.53 -10.96
N SER A 189 -4.91 20.03 -9.89
CA SER A 189 -4.74 18.64 -9.44
C SER A 189 -5.20 17.63 -10.48
N ILE A 190 -6.26 17.95 -11.24
CA ILE A 190 -6.72 17.13 -12.36
C ILE A 190 -5.69 17.14 -13.49
N ALA A 191 -5.18 18.31 -13.86
CA ALA A 191 -4.16 18.46 -14.90
C ALA A 191 -2.87 17.68 -14.56
N VAL A 192 -2.38 17.80 -13.32
CA VAL A 192 -1.24 17.03 -12.83
C VAL A 192 -1.53 15.54 -12.87
N SER A 193 -2.70 15.10 -12.42
CA SER A 193 -3.06 13.68 -12.46
C SER A 193 -3.02 13.11 -13.89
N LEU A 194 -3.45 13.88 -14.89
CA LEU A 194 -3.34 13.49 -16.30
C LEU A 194 -1.89 13.45 -16.79
N ALA A 195 -1.07 14.42 -16.38
CA ALA A 195 0.36 14.43 -16.72
C ALA A 195 1.11 13.24 -16.09
N GLU A 196 0.80 12.90 -14.84
CA GLU A 196 1.40 11.77 -14.12
C GLU A 196 1.07 10.41 -14.77
N LEU A 197 -0.05 10.28 -15.50
CA LEU A 197 -0.35 9.06 -16.26
C LEU A 197 0.73 8.74 -17.31
N LEU A 198 1.44 9.75 -17.82
CA LEU A 198 2.55 9.53 -18.75
C LEU A 198 3.71 8.76 -18.10
N PHE A 199 3.86 8.85 -16.77
CA PHE A 199 4.89 8.10 -16.03
C PHE A 199 4.58 6.60 -15.90
N LEU A 200 3.39 6.14 -16.28
CA LEU A 200 3.08 4.71 -16.33
C LEU A 200 4.00 3.96 -17.30
N ILE A 201 4.37 4.59 -18.42
CA ILE A 201 5.25 3.99 -19.43
C ILE A 201 6.64 3.71 -18.86
N PRO A 202 7.40 4.70 -18.36
CA PRO A 202 8.71 4.45 -17.78
C PRO A 202 8.65 3.58 -16.52
N GLY A 203 7.60 3.69 -15.70
CA GLY A 203 7.41 2.84 -14.51
C GLY A 203 7.26 1.35 -14.87
N SER A 204 6.53 1.05 -15.94
CA SER A 204 6.33 -0.32 -16.41
C SER A 204 7.63 -0.93 -16.96
N VAL A 205 8.38 -0.16 -17.75
CA VAL A 205 9.67 -0.60 -18.31
C VAL A 205 10.71 -0.79 -17.20
N GLY A 206 10.79 0.16 -16.25
CA GLY A 206 11.73 0.10 -15.14
C GLY A 206 11.53 -1.14 -14.26
N THR A 207 10.27 -1.50 -13.97
CA THR A 207 9.97 -2.71 -13.17
C THR A 207 10.39 -3.99 -13.90
N ALA A 208 10.18 -4.08 -15.22
CA ALA A 208 10.60 -5.22 -16.01
C ALA A 208 12.14 -5.36 -16.09
N ILE A 209 12.85 -4.24 -16.18
CA ILE A 209 14.33 -4.22 -16.17
C ILE A 209 14.88 -4.60 -14.80
N LEU A 210 14.33 -4.07 -13.71
CA LEU A 210 14.75 -4.39 -12.35
C LEU A 210 14.59 -5.88 -12.04
N GLY A 211 13.51 -6.52 -12.51
CA GLY A 211 13.32 -7.97 -12.36
C GLY A 211 14.39 -8.82 -13.06
N ARG A 212 15.14 -8.28 -14.04
CA ARG A 212 16.21 -8.98 -14.76
C ARG A 212 17.63 -8.67 -14.24
N LEU A 213 17.80 -7.60 -13.47
CA LEU A 213 19.11 -7.17 -12.94
C LEU A 213 19.45 -7.83 -11.58
N TYR A 214 18.49 -8.54 -10.97
CA TYR A 214 18.66 -9.36 -9.78
C TYR A 214 18.50 -10.84 -10.13
#